data_AF-A0AAN6ZNZ0-F1
#
_entry.id   AF-A0AAN6ZNZ0-F1
#
_cell.length_a   1.000
_cell.length_b   1.000
_cell.length_c   1.000
_cell.angle_alpha   90.00
_cell.angle_beta   90.00
_cell.angle_gamma   90.00
#
_symmetry.space_group_name_H-M   'P 1'
#
loop_
_entity.id
_entity.type
_entity.pdbx_description
1 polymer ?
#
loop_
_entity_poly.entity_id
_entity_poly.type
_entity_poly.pdbx_seq_one_letter_code
_entity_poly.pdbx_strand_id
1 'polypeptide(L)'
;MAMARFGTQLIAVPPAHTSRTKAYRAPNQAELEALYRNSRLSLPWVLRLPLATTLSFFAGFTLGASFGGKMTGLRFRAEHAHKMPSSSTGWYLYHKSKNYQVAYGGLREGFRMGFKVSFWTTAMFAIERMFDVYRGTSDMFNTLTSCVTVAGGFSLWTPLAVLPLTSILRSFMTMTVSSSPILLPPSLAAMSILANATSPALNPDKNPLLRFFLKTTFYAQFCAGEYAPEVRRTIESLKSIGFGGVILGYAKEVVLTEEQMKDLASCNDGAAAEECLRTEITPWTNGTMETVLLASPGDFVALKFTGAGRQALHALSQSLPPSQALSSAIDSICQLAASRGVRLLFDAEQQALQPGIDQWSLDFMRKYNTAESAVVYGTYQAYLKSTPATLSRHLAAARDGGFALGVKLVRGAYLGSDPRHLIHDTKADTDAAYDGIVQALIEKQWVGPLIRPPTSAPVQGRNQNEQTAAEFPEFALVVATHNRESVVKARELLSKTNTTSDVAFAQLQGMADEVSCELVSANTPATIAGSSATMEKPRAYKYLVWGSTGECMKYLLRRAHENRDAVQRTRSGRDAMRTELLRRFKSVLKAST
;
A
#
# COMPACT_ATOMS: atom_id res chain seq x y z
N MET A 1 -18.09 3.06 78.35
CA MET A 1 -18.68 4.40 78.12
C MET A 1 -17.74 5.15 77.19
N ALA A 2 -18.04 5.57 75.97
CA ALA A 2 -19.19 5.48 75.06
C ALA A 2 -18.58 5.57 73.64
N MET A 3 -18.78 4.61 72.74
CA MET A 3 -19.87 4.54 71.75
C MET A 3 -20.07 5.81 70.90
N ALA A 4 -19.60 5.70 69.65
CA ALA A 4 -20.28 6.05 68.40
C ALA A 4 -20.69 7.51 68.13
N ARG A 5 -20.18 8.07 67.03
CA ARG A 5 -20.92 8.17 65.74
C ARG A 5 -20.10 8.98 64.73
N PHE A 6 -19.64 8.29 63.69
CA PHE A 6 -19.27 8.89 62.41
C PHE A 6 -20.52 9.56 61.82
N GLY A 7 -20.54 10.89 61.80
CA GLY A 7 -21.58 11.67 61.13
C GLY A 7 -21.44 11.54 59.62
N THR A 8 -22.41 10.90 59.00
CA THR A 8 -22.63 10.87 57.56
C THR A 8 -22.88 12.30 57.08
N GLN A 9 -21.87 12.99 56.55
CA GLN A 9 -22.11 14.16 55.71
C GLN A 9 -22.67 13.66 54.38
N LEU A 10 -24.00 13.60 54.32
CA LEU A 10 -24.76 13.58 53.09
C LEU A 10 -24.19 14.66 52.17
N ILE A 11 -23.58 14.24 51.07
CA ILE A 11 -23.32 15.07 49.90
C ILE A 11 -24.67 15.69 49.56
N ALA A 12 -24.79 17.00 49.78
CA ALA A 12 -25.96 17.76 49.38
C ALA A 12 -26.10 17.60 47.87
N VAL A 13 -27.05 16.77 47.45
CA VAL A 13 -27.54 16.73 46.08
C VAL A 13 -28.02 18.16 45.79
N PRO A 14 -27.44 18.87 44.80
CA PRO A 14 -27.90 20.20 44.46
C PRO A 14 -29.40 20.10 44.14
N PRO A 15 -30.23 21.06 44.61
CA PRO A 15 -31.66 20.99 44.39
C PRO A 15 -31.91 20.85 42.89
N ALA A 16 -32.76 19.88 42.54
CA ALA A 16 -33.17 19.63 41.17
C ALA A 16 -33.51 20.97 40.52
N HIS A 17 -32.74 21.35 39.49
CA HIS A 17 -33.06 22.49 38.66
C HIS A 17 -34.47 22.26 38.13
N THR A 18 -35.45 22.91 38.76
CA THR A 18 -36.78 23.08 38.21
C THR A 18 -36.55 23.70 36.84
N SER A 19 -36.84 22.92 35.81
CA SER A 19 -36.94 23.32 34.42
C SER A 19 -37.94 24.47 34.33
N ARG A 20 -37.47 25.70 34.58
CA ARG A 20 -38.08 26.88 33.99
C ARG A 20 -37.71 26.79 32.52
N THR A 21 -38.58 26.18 31.73
CA THR A 21 -38.70 26.50 30.32
C THR A 21 -38.84 28.02 30.23
N LYS A 22 -37.72 28.72 30.00
CA LYS A 22 -37.77 30.13 29.62
C LYS A 22 -38.59 30.16 28.33
N ALA A 23 -39.83 30.61 28.44
CA ALA A 23 -40.64 30.91 27.26
C ALA A 23 -39.77 31.79 26.34
N TYR A 24 -39.61 31.37 25.09
CA TYR A 24 -38.84 32.13 24.12
C TYR A 24 -39.48 33.51 23.98
N ARG A 25 -38.86 34.54 24.57
CA ARG A 25 -39.25 35.93 24.41
C ARG A 25 -38.46 36.46 23.23
N ALA A 26 -39.16 37.05 22.24
CA ALA A 26 -38.49 37.76 21.16
C ALA A 26 -37.60 38.86 21.78
N PRO A 27 -36.30 38.92 21.43
CA PRO A 27 -35.37 39.90 21.99
C PRO A 27 -35.86 41.32 21.72
N ASN A 28 -35.78 42.19 22.73
CA ASN A 28 -36.17 43.58 22.59
C ASN A 28 -35.18 44.32 21.65
N GLN A 29 -35.59 45.42 21.04
CA GLN A 29 -34.77 46.16 20.06
C GLN A 29 -33.38 46.55 20.59
N ALA A 30 -33.28 46.94 21.86
CA ALA A 30 -32.01 47.23 22.52
C ALA A 30 -31.11 45.99 22.70
N GLU A 31 -31.69 44.82 22.95
CA GLU A 31 -30.95 43.54 23.04
C GLU A 31 -30.46 43.10 21.67
N LEU A 32 -31.29 43.31 20.64
CA LEU A 32 -30.92 43.07 19.24
C LEU A 32 -29.74 43.97 18.85
N GLU A 33 -29.83 45.27 19.11
CA GLU A 33 -28.74 46.22 18.84
C GLU A 33 -27.46 45.91 19.63
N ALA A 34 -27.58 45.46 20.89
CA ALA A 34 -26.42 45.03 21.68
C ALA A 34 -25.78 43.74 21.10
N LEU A 35 -26.60 42.79 20.63
CA LEU A 35 -26.12 41.61 19.91
C LEU A 35 -25.39 42.01 18.63
N TYR A 36 -25.95 42.94 17.84
CA TYR A 36 -25.31 43.44 16.62
C TYR A 36 -24.01 44.21 16.89
N ARG A 37 -23.97 45.07 17.91
CA ARG A 37 -22.78 45.84 18.32
C ARG A 37 -21.62 44.95 18.78
N ASN A 38 -21.93 43.84 19.47
CA ASN A 38 -20.93 42.91 19.98
C ASN A 38 -20.58 41.76 19.01
N SER A 39 -21.14 41.79 17.80
CA SER A 39 -20.97 40.74 16.80
C SER A 39 -19.95 41.11 15.73
N ARG A 40 -19.10 40.16 15.36
CA ARG A 40 -18.21 40.31 14.19
C ARG A 40 -19.04 40.40 12.91
N LEU A 41 -18.65 41.31 12.00
CA LEU A 41 -19.33 41.55 10.72
C LEU A 41 -20.80 41.96 10.87
N SER A 42 -21.20 42.50 12.02
CA SER A 42 -22.61 42.81 12.33
C SER A 42 -23.52 41.60 12.18
N LEU A 43 -23.00 40.39 12.41
CA LEU A 43 -23.76 39.14 12.30
C LEU A 43 -23.66 38.32 13.60
N PRO A 44 -24.77 38.16 14.33
CA PRO A 44 -24.82 37.29 15.50
C PRO A 44 -24.29 35.89 15.20
N TRP A 45 -23.57 35.29 16.15
CA TRP A 45 -22.95 33.97 15.95
C TRP A 45 -23.95 32.90 15.49
N VAL A 46 -25.17 32.94 16.02
CA VAL A 46 -26.28 32.02 15.66
C VAL A 46 -26.63 32.08 14.17
N LEU A 47 -26.44 33.23 13.52
CA LEU A 47 -26.64 33.40 12.08
C LEU A 47 -25.33 33.18 11.31
N ARG A 48 -24.20 33.61 11.87
CA ARG A 48 -22.90 33.59 11.22
C ARG A 48 -22.37 32.17 11.01
N LEU A 49 -22.50 31.28 11.99
CA LEU A 49 -22.05 29.88 11.87
C LEU A 49 -22.77 29.14 10.73
N PRO A 50 -24.12 29.01 10.72
CA PRO A 50 -24.80 28.29 9.64
C PRO A 50 -24.59 28.94 8.28
N LEU A 51 -24.52 30.29 8.21
CA LEU A 51 -24.22 31.00 6.98
C LEU A 51 -22.82 30.66 6.45
N ALA A 52 -21.79 30.73 7.29
CA ALA A 52 -20.41 30.41 6.91
C ALA A 52 -20.25 28.93 6.52
N THR A 53 -20.86 28.01 7.27
CA THR A 53 -20.87 26.58 6.98
C THR A 53 -21.58 26.25 5.66
N THR A 54 -22.67 26.96 5.33
CA THR A 54 -23.41 26.78 4.08
C THR A 54 -22.64 27.35 2.90
N LEU A 55 -22.13 28.58 3.00
CA LEU A 55 -21.33 29.22 1.95
C LEU A 55 -20.06 28.43 1.65
N SER A 56 -19.36 27.95 2.69
CA SER A 56 -18.17 27.13 2.54
C SER A 56 -18.46 25.76 1.93
N PHE A 57 -19.62 25.15 2.24
CA PHE A 57 -20.09 23.95 1.55
C PHE A 57 -20.26 24.21 0.05
N PHE A 58 -20.99 25.27 -0.35
CA PHE A 58 -21.21 25.57 -1.76
C PHE A 58 -19.92 25.97 -2.50
N ALA A 59 -19.01 26.69 -1.85
CA ALA A 59 -17.68 26.99 -2.40
C ALA A 59 -16.86 25.69 -2.59
N GLY A 60 -16.83 24.83 -1.58
CA GLY A 60 -16.18 23.52 -1.67
C GLY A 60 -16.80 22.62 -2.73
N PHE A 61 -18.13 22.64 -2.85
CA PHE A 61 -18.88 21.88 -3.84
C PHE A 61 -18.59 22.33 -5.26
N THR A 62 -18.60 23.64 -5.53
CA THR A 62 -18.34 24.17 -6.88
C THR A 62 -16.91 23.87 -7.32
N LEU A 63 -15.92 24.06 -6.44
CA LEU A 63 -14.52 23.70 -6.71
C LEU A 63 -14.35 22.19 -6.91
N GLY A 64 -14.94 21.38 -6.03
CA GLY A 64 -14.89 19.92 -6.09
C GLY A 64 -15.56 19.37 -7.35
N ALA A 65 -16.72 19.90 -7.72
CA ALA A 65 -17.45 19.49 -8.91
C ALA A 65 -16.72 19.85 -10.20
N SER A 66 -16.15 21.06 -10.26
CA SER A 66 -15.32 21.48 -11.40
C SER A 66 -14.09 20.58 -11.56
N PHE A 67 -13.36 20.33 -10.47
CA PHE A 67 -12.18 19.48 -10.47
C PHE A 67 -12.51 18.01 -10.81
N GLY A 68 -13.51 17.44 -10.14
CA GLY A 68 -13.95 16.05 -10.34
C GLY A 68 -14.48 15.80 -11.75
N GLY A 69 -15.26 16.75 -12.28
CA GLY A 69 -15.75 16.70 -13.66
C GLY A 69 -14.61 16.75 -14.68
N LYS A 70 -13.65 17.67 -14.51
CA LYS A 70 -12.48 17.77 -15.39
C LYS A 70 -11.63 16.50 -15.37
N MET A 71 -11.33 15.98 -14.18
CA MET A 71 -10.53 14.76 -14.03
C MET A 71 -11.23 13.52 -14.62
N THR A 72 -12.53 13.37 -14.38
CA THR A 72 -13.31 12.24 -14.92
C THR A 72 -13.42 12.33 -16.44
N GLY A 73 -13.57 13.54 -16.99
CA GLY A 73 -13.58 13.76 -18.43
C GLY A 73 -12.24 13.42 -19.09
N LEU A 74 -11.12 13.82 -18.48
CA LEU A 74 -9.78 13.46 -18.96
C LEU A 74 -9.55 11.94 -18.89
N ARG A 75 -9.95 11.30 -17.78
CA ARG A 75 -9.87 9.85 -17.60
C ARG A 75 -10.69 9.10 -18.64
N PHE A 76 -11.95 9.49 -18.84
CA PHE A 76 -12.83 8.87 -19.85
C PHE A 76 -12.24 8.97 -21.26
N ARG A 77 -11.66 10.13 -21.63
CA ARG A 77 -11.00 10.31 -22.93
C ARG A 77 -9.75 9.43 -23.06
N ALA A 78 -8.95 9.34 -22.01
CA ALA A 78 -7.77 8.47 -22.00
C ALA A 78 -8.15 6.99 -22.13
N GLU A 79 -9.16 6.54 -21.39
CA GLU A 79 -9.67 5.16 -21.43
C GLU A 79 -10.21 4.78 -22.82
N HIS A 80 -10.83 5.70 -23.54
CA HIS A 80 -11.45 5.42 -24.84
C HIS A 80 -10.65 5.91 -26.06
N ALA A 81 -9.43 6.41 -25.87
CA ALA A 81 -8.61 6.96 -26.96
C ALA A 81 -8.34 5.95 -28.10
N HIS A 82 -8.37 4.64 -27.79
CA HIS A 82 -8.14 3.55 -28.72
C HIS A 82 -9.42 2.99 -29.37
N LYS A 83 -10.61 3.44 -28.94
CA LYS A 83 -11.93 3.02 -29.43
C LYS A 83 -12.77 4.22 -29.83
N MET A 84 -12.23 5.06 -30.72
CA MET A 84 -12.96 6.23 -31.20
C MET A 84 -14.09 5.79 -32.14
N PRO A 85 -15.34 6.28 -31.94
CA PRO A 85 -16.45 5.93 -32.81
C PRO A 85 -16.21 6.39 -34.25
N SER A 86 -16.58 5.54 -35.22
CA SER A 86 -16.54 5.86 -36.65
C SER A 86 -17.90 6.33 -37.20
N SER A 87 -18.98 6.17 -36.44
CA SER A 87 -20.34 6.57 -36.81
C SER A 87 -20.86 7.76 -36.01
N SER A 88 -21.77 8.53 -36.60
CA SER A 88 -22.44 9.66 -35.94
C SER A 88 -23.22 9.22 -34.69
N THR A 89 -23.93 8.10 -34.78
CA THR A 89 -24.64 7.48 -33.64
C THR A 89 -23.67 7.07 -32.53
N GLY A 90 -22.51 6.52 -32.88
CA GLY A 90 -21.47 6.15 -31.92
C GLY A 90 -20.88 7.37 -31.20
N TRP A 91 -20.67 8.48 -31.91
CA TRP A 91 -20.26 9.75 -31.30
C TRP A 91 -21.29 10.32 -30.34
N TYR A 92 -22.59 10.24 -30.67
CA TYR A 92 -23.65 10.64 -29.77
C TYR A 92 -23.63 9.83 -28.45
N LEU A 93 -23.56 8.51 -28.53
CA LEU A 93 -23.50 7.62 -27.34
C LEU A 93 -22.22 7.85 -26.54
N TYR A 94 -21.09 8.09 -27.20
CA TYR A 94 -19.83 8.44 -26.58
C TYR A 94 -19.95 9.73 -25.76
N HIS A 95 -20.49 10.80 -26.36
CA HIS A 95 -20.67 12.08 -25.67
C HIS A 95 -21.68 11.98 -24.52
N LYS A 96 -22.79 11.25 -24.71
CA LYS A 96 -23.78 10.99 -23.66
C LYS A 96 -23.14 10.28 -22.46
N SER A 97 -22.40 9.21 -22.71
CA SER A 97 -21.71 8.42 -21.66
C SER A 97 -20.62 9.24 -20.96
N LYS A 98 -19.82 9.98 -21.73
CA LYS A 98 -18.81 10.90 -21.19
C LYS A 98 -19.44 11.95 -20.29
N ASN A 99 -20.50 12.60 -20.75
CA ASN A 99 -21.15 13.67 -19.99
C ASN A 99 -21.81 13.11 -18.72
N TYR A 100 -22.38 11.91 -18.77
CA TYR A 100 -22.89 11.23 -17.57
C TYR A 100 -21.79 10.96 -16.55
N GLN A 101 -20.67 10.37 -16.98
CA GLN A 101 -19.53 10.09 -16.11
C GLN A 101 -18.92 11.37 -15.54
N VAL A 102 -18.78 12.42 -16.36
CA VAL A 102 -18.31 13.76 -15.93
C VAL A 102 -19.26 14.36 -14.88
N ALA A 103 -20.58 14.28 -15.10
CA ALA A 103 -21.56 14.79 -14.15
C ALA A 103 -21.53 14.01 -12.83
N TYR A 104 -21.50 12.67 -12.90
CA TYR A 104 -21.41 11.80 -11.72
C TYR A 104 -20.12 12.04 -10.92
N GLY A 105 -18.96 12.06 -11.61
CA GLY A 105 -17.66 12.35 -11.01
C GLY A 105 -17.58 13.75 -10.41
N GLY A 106 -18.20 14.74 -11.07
CA GLY A 106 -18.38 16.09 -10.55
C GLY A 106 -19.23 16.12 -9.28
N LEU A 107 -20.41 15.52 -9.27
CA LEU A 107 -21.28 15.48 -8.09
C LEU A 107 -20.60 14.80 -6.90
N ARG A 108 -20.01 13.62 -7.11
CA ARG A 108 -19.32 12.85 -6.05
C ARG A 108 -18.20 13.66 -5.40
N GLU A 109 -17.34 14.28 -6.21
CA GLU A 109 -16.23 15.08 -5.70
C GLU A 109 -16.68 16.42 -5.11
N GLY A 110 -17.73 17.02 -5.69
CA GLY A 110 -18.40 18.20 -5.17
C GLY A 110 -18.91 17.99 -3.75
N PHE A 111 -19.69 16.93 -3.51
CA PHE A 111 -20.16 16.62 -2.15
C PHE A 111 -19.00 16.36 -1.20
N ARG A 112 -18.00 15.56 -1.62
CA ARG A 112 -16.82 15.26 -0.80
C ARG A 112 -16.09 16.53 -0.34
N MET A 113 -15.82 17.44 -1.28
CA MET A 113 -15.14 18.70 -0.99
C MET A 113 -16.02 19.68 -0.23
N GLY A 114 -17.31 19.75 -0.55
CA GLY A 114 -18.28 20.57 0.16
C GLY A 114 -18.33 20.23 1.65
N PHE A 115 -18.53 18.95 1.99
CA PHE A 115 -18.52 18.51 3.39
C PHE A 115 -17.17 18.75 4.07
N LYS A 116 -16.06 18.49 3.37
CA LYS A 116 -14.72 18.69 3.93
C LYS A 116 -14.45 20.15 4.29
N VAL A 117 -14.72 21.09 3.39
CA VAL A 117 -14.48 22.53 3.63
C VAL A 117 -15.44 23.04 4.71
N SER A 118 -16.72 22.66 4.63
CA SER A 118 -17.76 23.00 5.61
C SER A 118 -17.42 22.53 7.04
N PHE A 119 -16.88 21.31 7.19
CA PHE A 119 -16.40 20.80 8.48
C PHE A 119 -15.31 21.70 9.09
N TRP A 120 -14.28 22.04 8.32
CA TRP A 120 -13.17 22.87 8.82
C TRP A 120 -13.58 24.32 9.09
N THR A 121 -14.47 24.87 8.28
CA THR A 121 -15.08 26.19 8.54
C THR A 121 -15.90 26.15 9.83
N THR A 122 -16.72 25.12 10.04
CA THR A 122 -17.50 24.95 11.27
C THR A 122 -16.59 24.84 12.49
N ALA A 123 -15.53 24.04 12.40
CA ALA A 123 -14.53 23.91 13.47
C ALA A 123 -13.87 25.25 13.81
N MET A 124 -13.52 26.06 12.81
CA MET A 124 -12.92 27.39 13.03
C MET A 124 -13.89 28.32 13.76
N PHE A 125 -15.14 28.41 13.32
CA PHE A 125 -16.11 29.30 13.96
C PHE A 125 -16.53 28.80 15.36
N ALA A 126 -16.49 27.49 15.60
CA ALA A 126 -16.73 26.90 16.91
C ALA A 126 -15.58 27.19 17.89
N ILE A 127 -14.33 27.00 17.47
CA ILE A 127 -13.14 27.30 18.29
C ILE A 127 -13.04 28.81 18.56
N GLU A 128 -13.33 29.65 17.57
CA GLU A 128 -13.37 31.10 17.76
C GLU A 128 -14.39 31.47 18.85
N ARG A 129 -15.60 30.89 18.81
CA ARG A 129 -16.63 31.12 19.82
C ARG A 129 -16.21 30.61 21.20
N MET A 130 -15.53 29.47 21.27
CA MET A 130 -14.99 28.93 22.51
C MET A 130 -14.02 29.93 23.15
N PHE A 131 -13.11 30.53 22.37
CA PHE A 131 -12.19 31.55 22.87
C PHE A 131 -12.89 32.85 23.26
N ASP A 132 -13.91 33.29 22.50
CA ASP A 132 -14.71 34.46 22.86
C ASP A 132 -15.41 34.29 24.21
N VAL A 133 -16.00 33.12 24.45
CA VAL A 133 -16.67 32.81 25.73
C VAL A 133 -15.65 32.68 26.86
N TYR A 134 -14.51 32.05 26.60
CA TYR A 134 -13.47 31.83 27.61
C TYR A 134 -12.77 33.12 28.03
N ARG A 135 -12.42 34.00 27.09
CA ARG A 135 -11.73 35.28 27.37
C ARG A 135 -12.70 36.43 27.68
N GLY A 136 -13.99 36.25 27.41
CA GLY A 136 -15.00 37.30 27.58
C GLY A 136 -14.85 38.48 26.62
N THR A 137 -13.96 38.40 25.63
CA THR A 137 -13.69 39.45 24.63
C THR A 137 -13.86 38.91 23.22
N SER A 138 -14.37 39.73 22.31
CA SER A 138 -14.44 39.41 20.87
C SER A 138 -13.39 40.23 20.12
N ASP A 139 -12.16 39.72 20.04
CA ASP A 139 -11.04 40.41 19.40
C ASP A 139 -10.48 39.64 18.18
N MET A 140 -9.53 40.27 17.48
CA MET A 140 -8.80 39.66 16.35
C MET A 140 -7.94 38.47 16.81
N PHE A 141 -7.45 38.50 18.04
CA PHE A 141 -6.59 37.43 18.57
C PHE A 141 -7.34 36.10 18.62
N ASN A 142 -8.58 36.06 19.10
CA ASN A 142 -9.41 34.84 19.10
C ASN A 142 -9.61 34.25 17.70
N THR A 143 -9.85 35.12 16.71
CA THR A 143 -9.97 34.72 15.30
C THR A 143 -8.65 34.13 14.79
N LEU A 144 -7.52 34.77 15.09
CA LEU A 144 -6.19 34.29 14.70
C LEU A 144 -5.87 32.94 15.35
N THR A 145 -6.07 32.81 16.66
CA THR A 145 -5.84 31.57 17.40
C THR A 145 -6.70 30.45 16.85
N SER A 146 -7.99 30.68 16.60
CA SER A 146 -8.86 29.68 15.97
C SER A 146 -8.38 29.25 14.59
N CYS A 147 -8.01 30.20 13.73
CA CYS A 147 -7.41 29.92 12.42
C CYS A 147 -6.14 29.07 12.54
N VAL A 148 -5.27 29.38 13.50
CA VAL A 148 -4.02 28.63 13.74
C VAL A 148 -4.31 27.25 14.29
N THR A 149 -5.25 27.09 15.23
CA THR A 149 -5.65 25.81 15.80
C THR A 149 -6.26 24.90 14.73
N VAL A 150 -7.17 25.42 13.90
CA VAL A 150 -7.76 24.67 12.78
C VAL A 150 -6.73 24.35 11.71
N ALA A 151 -5.84 25.29 11.37
CA ALA A 151 -4.74 25.02 10.45
C ALA A 151 -3.78 23.96 11.00
N GLY A 152 -3.53 23.96 12.32
CA GLY A 152 -2.76 22.94 13.03
C GLY A 152 -3.44 21.58 12.99
N GLY A 153 -4.74 21.51 13.30
CA GLY A 153 -5.53 20.28 13.21
C GLY A 153 -5.61 19.73 11.79
N PHE A 154 -5.86 20.58 10.80
CA PHE A 154 -5.80 20.22 9.38
C PHE A 154 -4.41 19.72 8.99
N SER A 155 -3.37 20.34 9.55
CA SER A 155 -1.98 19.98 9.32
C SER A 155 -1.57 18.65 9.97
N LEU A 156 -2.22 18.20 11.04
CA LEU A 156 -2.01 16.88 11.65
C LEU A 156 -2.79 15.79 10.91
N TRP A 157 -3.74 16.16 10.06
CA TRP A 157 -4.51 15.24 9.23
C TRP A 157 -3.67 14.64 8.08
N THR A 158 -2.43 15.08 7.83
CA THR A 158 -1.63 14.58 6.71
C THR A 158 -0.97 13.23 7.05
N PRO A 159 -1.21 12.15 6.28
CA PRO A 159 -0.59 10.84 6.56
C PRO A 159 0.94 10.86 6.59
N LEU A 160 1.56 11.78 5.82
CA LEU A 160 3.02 11.93 5.75
C LEU A 160 3.65 12.57 7.00
N ALA A 161 2.85 13.06 7.95
CA ALA A 161 3.35 13.67 9.18
C ALA A 161 4.18 12.68 10.04
N VAL A 162 3.89 11.38 9.95
CA VAL A 162 4.59 10.32 10.70
C VAL A 162 6.05 10.15 10.25
N LEU A 163 6.42 10.58 9.03
CA LEU A 163 7.77 10.39 8.51
C LEU A 163 8.78 11.41 9.07
N PRO A 164 10.05 11.02 9.29
CA PRO A 164 11.13 11.97 9.58
C PRO A 164 11.36 12.97 8.44
N LEU A 165 11.83 14.18 8.78
CA LEU A 165 12.12 15.23 7.79
C LEU A 165 13.19 14.79 6.77
N THR A 166 14.21 14.07 7.23
CA THR A 166 15.29 13.54 6.38
C THR A 166 14.74 12.58 5.32
N SER A 167 13.79 11.71 5.69
CA SER A 167 13.12 10.81 4.75
C SER A 167 12.29 11.56 3.72
N ILE A 168 11.54 12.59 4.13
CA ILE A 168 10.73 13.41 3.21
C ILE A 168 11.62 14.16 2.22
N LEU A 169 12.72 14.76 2.67
CA LEU A 169 13.67 15.46 1.81
C LEU A 169 14.29 14.49 0.80
N ARG A 170 14.72 13.31 1.24
CA ARG A 170 15.28 12.27 0.37
C ARG A 170 14.26 11.79 -0.66
N SER A 171 13.05 11.41 -0.22
CA SER A 171 11.95 11.01 -1.11
C SER A 171 11.60 12.11 -2.12
N PHE A 172 11.53 13.38 -1.69
CA PHE A 172 11.26 14.51 -2.59
C PHE A 172 12.33 14.66 -3.68
N MET A 173 13.61 14.59 -3.31
CA MET A 173 14.71 14.69 -4.27
C MET A 173 14.70 13.51 -5.26
N THR A 174 14.60 12.28 -4.75
CA THR A 174 14.59 11.08 -5.60
C THR A 174 13.39 11.06 -6.54
N MET A 175 12.19 11.37 -6.04
CA MET A 175 10.98 11.43 -6.87
C MET A 175 11.01 12.60 -7.87
N THR A 176 11.73 13.68 -7.59
CA THR A 176 11.92 14.78 -8.55
C THR A 176 12.75 14.34 -9.74
N VAL A 177 13.83 13.59 -9.51
CA VAL A 177 14.62 12.98 -10.59
C VAL A 177 13.78 11.94 -11.34
N SER A 178 13.11 11.04 -10.61
CA SER A 178 12.43 9.89 -11.20
C SER A 178 11.17 10.26 -12.01
N SER A 179 10.46 11.31 -11.60
CA SER A 179 9.26 11.80 -12.30
C SER A 179 9.57 12.78 -13.44
N SER A 180 10.84 13.16 -13.63
CA SER A 180 11.24 14.08 -14.68
C SER A 180 11.59 13.32 -15.97
N PRO A 181 10.93 13.63 -17.11
CA PRO A 181 11.27 13.01 -18.39
C PRO A 181 12.66 13.43 -18.89
N ILE A 182 13.21 14.54 -18.36
CA ILE A 182 14.53 15.07 -18.73
C ILE A 182 15.63 14.46 -17.86
N LEU A 183 15.38 14.30 -16.54
CA LEU A 183 16.41 13.85 -15.60
C LEU A 183 16.49 12.32 -15.49
N LEU A 184 15.37 11.61 -15.73
CA LEU A 184 15.34 10.16 -15.59
C LEU A 184 16.29 9.44 -16.58
N PRO A 185 16.29 9.72 -17.90
CA PRO A 185 17.17 9.02 -18.84
C PRO A 185 18.68 9.14 -18.52
N PRO A 186 19.26 10.34 -18.29
CA PRO A 186 20.68 10.44 -17.95
C PRO A 186 20.99 9.82 -16.57
N SER A 187 20.04 9.87 -15.62
CA SER A 187 20.21 9.20 -14.33
C SER A 187 20.25 7.68 -14.47
N LEU A 188 19.41 7.07 -15.30
CA LEU A 188 19.44 5.63 -15.57
C LEU A 188 20.73 5.22 -16.29
N ALA A 189 21.19 6.03 -17.25
CA ALA A 189 22.44 5.80 -17.95
C ALA A 189 23.65 5.83 -16.98
N ALA A 190 23.72 6.83 -16.11
CA ALA A 190 24.74 6.93 -15.08
C ALA A 190 24.70 5.72 -14.12
N MET A 191 23.51 5.34 -13.65
CA MET A 191 23.36 4.14 -12.80
C MET A 191 23.79 2.86 -13.52
N SER A 192 23.51 2.73 -14.81
CA SER A 192 23.93 1.58 -15.62
C SER A 192 25.46 1.48 -15.73
N ILE A 193 26.13 2.62 -15.93
CA ILE A 193 27.61 2.67 -15.94
C ILE A 193 28.16 2.24 -14.59
N LEU A 194 27.65 2.81 -13.50
CA LEU A 194 28.13 2.50 -12.14
C LEU A 194 27.85 1.05 -11.73
N ALA A 195 26.69 0.50 -12.08
CA ALA A 195 26.31 -0.86 -11.73
C ALA A 195 27.16 -1.92 -12.46
N ASN A 196 27.67 -1.60 -13.66
CA ASN A 196 28.48 -2.50 -14.48
C ASN A 196 29.97 -2.14 -14.50
N ALA A 197 30.40 -1.13 -13.73
CA ALA A 197 31.77 -0.68 -13.70
C ALA A 197 32.72 -1.71 -13.06
N THR A 198 33.70 -2.15 -13.84
CA THR A 198 34.81 -3.00 -13.37
C THR A 198 35.99 -2.19 -12.81
N SER A 199 36.12 -0.92 -13.22
CA SER A 199 37.20 -0.04 -12.79
C SER A 199 37.06 0.34 -11.31
N PRO A 200 38.15 0.33 -10.51
CA PRO A 200 38.08 0.65 -9.08
C PRO A 200 37.53 2.04 -8.76
N ALA A 201 37.74 3.01 -9.66
CA ALA A 201 37.28 4.39 -9.48
C ALA A 201 35.75 4.56 -9.64
N LEU A 202 35.10 3.77 -10.49
CA LEU A 202 33.66 3.85 -10.75
C LEU A 202 32.87 2.75 -10.04
N ASN A 203 33.55 1.78 -9.42
CA ASN A 203 32.91 0.70 -8.70
C ASN A 203 32.45 1.17 -7.30
N PRO A 204 31.14 1.10 -7.00
CA PRO A 204 30.57 1.61 -5.75
C PRO A 204 31.01 0.83 -4.51
N ASP A 205 31.48 -0.41 -4.65
CA ASP A 205 31.99 -1.21 -3.53
C ASP A 205 33.49 -0.95 -3.27
N LYS A 206 34.23 -0.43 -4.27
CA LYS A 206 35.69 -0.18 -4.18
C LYS A 206 36.05 1.29 -3.93
N ASN A 207 35.27 2.26 -4.42
CA ASN A 207 35.54 3.69 -4.23
C ASN A 207 34.83 4.22 -2.97
N PRO A 208 35.55 4.60 -1.89
CA PRO A 208 34.93 5.05 -0.64
C PRO A 208 34.11 6.33 -0.75
N LEU A 209 34.52 7.28 -1.59
CA LEU A 209 33.81 8.56 -1.77
C LEU A 209 32.50 8.35 -2.53
N LEU A 210 32.56 7.57 -3.62
CA LEU A 210 31.38 7.19 -4.38
C LEU A 210 30.41 6.38 -3.52
N ARG A 211 30.94 5.41 -2.77
CA ARG A 211 30.17 4.61 -1.81
C ARG A 211 29.47 5.49 -0.79
N PHE A 212 30.18 6.43 -0.17
CA PHE A 212 29.60 7.34 0.82
C PHE A 212 28.43 8.15 0.24
N PHE A 213 28.61 8.72 -0.96
CA PHE A 213 27.57 9.49 -1.63
C PHE A 213 26.34 8.64 -1.95
N LEU A 214 26.54 7.49 -2.60
CA LEU A 214 25.46 6.57 -2.98
C LEU A 214 24.74 6.00 -1.76
N LYS A 215 25.49 5.67 -0.71
CA LYS A 215 24.97 5.14 0.56
C LYS A 215 24.04 6.14 1.25
N THR A 216 24.46 7.40 1.31
CA THR A 216 23.73 8.47 2.01
C THR A 216 22.50 8.95 1.22
N THR A 217 22.47 8.71 -0.09
CA THR A 217 21.42 9.17 -1.01
C THR A 217 20.53 8.03 -1.51
N PHE A 218 20.87 7.45 -2.66
CA PHE A 218 20.04 6.49 -3.38
C PHE A 218 19.86 5.17 -2.62
N TYR A 219 20.92 4.63 -2.04
CA TYR A 219 20.86 3.36 -1.33
C TYR A 219 19.97 3.45 -0.08
N ALA A 220 20.15 4.49 0.75
CA ALA A 220 19.32 4.73 1.93
C ALA A 220 17.83 4.98 1.62
N GLN A 221 17.48 5.25 0.36
CA GLN A 221 16.09 5.43 -0.05
C GLN A 221 15.37 4.09 -0.30
N PHE A 222 16.07 3.08 -0.82
CA PHE A 222 15.45 1.87 -1.38
C PHE A 222 15.90 0.57 -0.70
N CYS A 223 17.06 0.56 -0.04
CA CYS A 223 17.68 -0.63 0.52
C CYS A 223 17.62 -0.65 2.05
N ALA A 224 17.62 -1.86 2.63
CA ALA A 224 17.61 -2.05 4.07
C ALA A 224 18.98 -1.84 4.73
N GLY A 225 20.08 -2.15 4.02
CA GLY A 225 21.42 -2.14 4.60
C GLY A 225 22.35 -3.16 3.94
N GLU A 226 23.65 -3.00 4.13
CA GLU A 226 24.65 -3.88 3.50
C GLU A 226 24.93 -5.13 4.34
N TYR A 227 24.77 -5.03 5.66
CA TYR A 227 25.08 -6.08 6.61
C TYR A 227 24.09 -6.07 7.79
N ALA A 228 24.09 -7.15 8.56
CA ALA A 228 23.05 -7.47 9.55
C ALA A 228 22.66 -6.30 10.49
N PRO A 229 23.59 -5.62 11.19
CA PRO A 229 23.28 -4.44 12.00
C PRO A 229 22.51 -3.31 11.27
N GLU A 230 22.88 -3.00 10.03
CA GLU A 230 22.19 -1.95 9.26
C GLU A 230 20.77 -2.37 8.90
N VAL A 231 20.61 -3.61 8.43
CA VAL A 231 19.31 -4.19 8.09
C VAL A 231 18.38 -4.18 9.30
N ARG A 232 18.85 -4.64 10.47
CA ARG A 232 18.05 -4.64 11.71
C ARG A 232 17.61 -3.23 12.10
N ARG A 233 18.53 -2.25 12.06
CA ARG A 233 18.20 -0.84 12.36
C ARG A 233 17.11 -0.30 11.43
N THR A 234 17.17 -0.63 10.14
CA THR A 234 16.14 -0.19 9.18
C THR A 234 14.79 -0.86 9.44
N ILE A 235 14.77 -2.15 9.76
CA ILE A 235 13.55 -2.88 10.14
C ILE A 235 12.93 -2.27 11.40
N GLU A 236 13.73 -2.03 12.44
CA GLU A 236 13.28 -1.40 13.70
C GLU A 236 12.73 0.00 13.46
N SER A 237 13.40 0.81 12.63
CA SER A 237 12.95 2.14 12.25
C SER A 237 11.57 2.10 11.57
N LEU A 238 11.36 1.19 10.61
CA LEU A 238 10.05 1.02 9.96
C LEU A 238 8.97 0.55 10.94
N LYS A 239 9.27 -0.40 11.82
CA LYS A 239 8.33 -0.85 12.86
C LYS A 239 7.99 0.28 13.83
N SER A 240 8.95 1.13 14.20
CA SER A 240 8.73 2.30 15.07
C SER A 240 7.81 3.36 14.45
N ILE A 241 7.77 3.46 13.12
CA ILE A 241 6.84 4.32 12.39
C ILE A 241 5.40 3.76 12.46
N GLY A 242 5.25 2.45 12.69
CA GLY A 242 3.96 1.75 12.80
C GLY A 242 3.68 0.77 11.64
N PHE A 243 4.68 0.46 10.81
CA PHE A 243 4.57 -0.65 9.85
C PHE A 243 4.47 -1.98 10.60
N GLY A 244 3.63 -2.90 10.09
CA GLY A 244 3.44 -4.23 10.68
C GLY A 244 4.64 -5.15 10.52
N GLY A 245 5.51 -4.86 9.56
CA GLY A 245 6.74 -5.58 9.32
C GLY A 245 7.38 -5.20 7.99
N VAL A 246 8.29 -6.05 7.53
CA VAL A 246 8.98 -5.87 6.24
C VAL A 246 8.82 -7.09 5.34
N ILE A 247 9.02 -6.87 4.04
CA ILE A 247 9.36 -7.93 3.09
C ILE A 247 10.84 -7.72 2.73
N LEU A 248 11.70 -8.66 3.07
CA LEU A 248 13.13 -8.56 2.84
C LEU A 248 13.57 -9.47 1.70
N GLY A 249 14.19 -8.90 0.67
CA GLY A 249 14.79 -9.65 -0.43
C GLY A 249 16.31 -9.54 -0.43
N TYR A 250 17.01 -10.60 -0.84
CA TYR A 250 18.46 -10.54 -1.06
C TYR A 250 18.76 -10.00 -2.45
N ALA A 251 19.62 -8.98 -2.55
CA ALA A 251 19.88 -8.29 -3.82
C ALA A 251 20.78 -9.09 -4.78
N LYS A 252 21.59 -10.01 -4.27
CA LYS A 252 22.51 -10.81 -5.07
C LYS A 252 21.74 -11.88 -5.84
N GLU A 253 21.52 -11.61 -7.12
CA GLU A 253 21.01 -12.57 -8.09
C GLU A 253 22.21 -13.10 -8.91
N VAL A 254 22.24 -14.41 -9.21
CA VAL A 254 23.20 -14.96 -10.18
C VAL A 254 22.86 -14.39 -11.55
N VAL A 255 23.65 -13.41 -12.01
CA VAL A 255 23.47 -12.81 -13.33
C VAL A 255 24.11 -13.75 -14.35
N LEU A 256 23.27 -14.43 -15.12
CA LEU A 256 23.73 -15.29 -16.21
C LEU A 256 24.17 -14.45 -17.40
N THR A 257 25.31 -14.80 -18.00
CA THR A 257 25.73 -14.21 -19.27
C THR A 257 24.85 -14.70 -20.42
N GLU A 258 24.81 -13.97 -21.54
CA GLU A 258 24.05 -14.40 -22.72
C GLU A 258 24.52 -15.76 -23.25
N GLU A 259 25.81 -16.07 -23.12
CA GLU A 259 26.38 -17.39 -23.47
C GLU A 259 25.88 -18.48 -22.51
N GLN A 260 25.86 -18.20 -21.20
CA GLN A 260 25.34 -19.10 -20.18
C GLN A 260 23.82 -19.37 -20.31
N MET A 261 23.07 -18.41 -20.86
CA MET A 261 21.67 -18.60 -21.22
C MET A 261 21.48 -19.40 -22.51
N LYS A 262 22.44 -19.38 -23.44
CA LYS A 262 22.38 -20.16 -24.68
C LYS A 262 22.77 -21.62 -24.44
N ASP A 263 23.72 -21.87 -23.53
CA ASP A 263 24.12 -23.20 -23.08
C ASP A 263 23.34 -23.67 -21.85
N LEU A 264 22.01 -23.57 -21.90
CA LEU A 264 21.09 -24.15 -20.90
C LEU A 264 21.01 -25.68 -21.04
N ALA A 265 22.15 -26.36 -20.91
CA ALA A 265 22.18 -27.81 -20.75
C ALA A 265 21.86 -28.16 -19.29
N SER A 266 21.19 -29.30 -19.07
CA SER A 266 21.15 -29.89 -17.74
C SER A 266 22.60 -30.24 -17.37
N CYS A 267 23.10 -29.69 -16.25
CA CYS A 267 24.32 -30.19 -15.64
C CYS A 267 24.01 -31.62 -15.14
N ASN A 268 24.08 -32.60 -16.04
CA ASN A 268 23.96 -34.01 -15.69
C ASN A 268 25.23 -34.46 -14.95
N ASP A 269 25.05 -35.55 -14.20
CA ASP A 269 25.91 -36.04 -13.13
C ASP A 269 27.43 -35.93 -13.37
N GLY A 270 28.15 -35.66 -12.28
CA GLY A 270 29.60 -35.52 -12.25
C GLY A 270 30.07 -34.11 -11.86
N ALA A 271 31.28 -33.74 -12.29
CA ALA A 271 31.94 -32.49 -11.86
C ALA A 271 31.18 -31.21 -12.23
N ALA A 272 30.41 -31.21 -13.32
CA ALA A 272 29.62 -30.04 -13.74
C ALA A 272 28.42 -29.76 -12.83
N ALA A 273 27.76 -30.82 -12.31
CA ALA A 273 26.67 -30.69 -11.35
C ALA A 273 27.19 -30.19 -9.99
N GLU A 274 28.34 -30.71 -9.55
CA GLU A 274 29.00 -30.28 -8.32
C GLU A 274 29.47 -28.81 -8.40
N GLU A 275 29.99 -28.39 -9.56
CA GLU A 275 30.36 -26.99 -9.78
C GLU A 275 29.15 -26.04 -9.79
N CYS A 276 28.05 -26.42 -10.43
CA CYS A 276 26.79 -25.66 -10.39
C CYS A 276 26.26 -25.54 -8.95
N LEU A 277 26.29 -26.63 -8.19
CA LEU A 277 25.91 -26.64 -6.78
C LEU A 277 26.78 -25.68 -5.95
N ARG A 278 28.10 -25.72 -6.15
CA ARG A 278 29.08 -24.92 -5.39
C ARG A 278 29.02 -23.43 -5.74
N THR A 279 28.80 -23.09 -7.01
CA THR A 279 28.89 -21.70 -7.51
C THR A 279 27.56 -20.97 -7.61
N GLU A 280 26.44 -21.70 -7.74
CA GLU A 280 25.13 -21.11 -7.99
C GLU A 280 24.14 -21.41 -6.83
N ILE A 281 23.84 -22.69 -6.58
CA ILE A 281 22.81 -23.09 -5.60
C ILE A 281 23.24 -22.79 -4.15
N THR A 282 24.47 -23.15 -3.76
CA THR A 282 24.95 -22.97 -2.37
C THR A 282 25.01 -21.49 -1.97
N PRO A 283 25.59 -20.57 -2.78
CA PRO A 283 25.59 -19.15 -2.45
C PRO A 283 24.17 -18.54 -2.37
N TRP A 284 23.27 -18.95 -3.27
CA TRP A 284 21.88 -18.52 -3.24
C TRP A 284 21.15 -18.99 -1.97
N THR A 285 21.38 -20.26 -1.59
CA THR A 285 20.79 -20.86 -0.39
C THR A 285 21.27 -20.14 0.86
N ASN A 286 22.59 -19.95 0.99
CA ASN A 286 23.20 -19.28 2.14
C ASN A 286 22.71 -17.83 2.27
N GLY A 287 22.65 -17.07 1.17
CA GLY A 287 22.14 -15.70 1.19
C GLY A 287 20.65 -15.62 1.54
N THR A 288 19.84 -16.57 1.07
CA THR A 288 18.42 -16.63 1.40
C THR A 288 18.20 -17.02 2.86
N MET A 289 18.94 -18.02 3.38
CA MET A 289 18.90 -18.40 4.79
C MET A 289 19.36 -17.26 5.70
N GLU A 290 20.43 -16.54 5.34
CA GLU A 290 20.85 -15.33 6.06
C GLU A 290 19.74 -14.28 6.08
N THR A 291 19.04 -14.09 4.96
CA THR A 291 17.89 -13.19 4.88
C THR A 291 16.77 -13.59 5.87
N VAL A 292 16.48 -14.89 6.00
CA VAL A 292 15.53 -15.42 7.00
C VAL A 292 16.01 -15.20 8.43
N LEU A 293 17.31 -15.26 8.69
CA LEU A 293 17.90 -14.97 10.00
C LEU A 293 17.84 -13.46 10.35
N LEU A 294 17.88 -12.59 9.35
CA LEU A 294 17.72 -11.13 9.51
C LEU A 294 16.27 -10.72 9.76
N ALA A 295 15.32 -11.44 9.17
CA ALA A 295 13.89 -11.21 9.38
C ALA A 295 13.46 -11.54 10.82
N SER A 296 12.50 -10.77 11.34
CA SER A 296 11.86 -11.05 12.63
C SER A 296 10.62 -11.94 12.42
N PRO A 297 10.11 -12.60 13.47
CA PRO A 297 8.82 -13.29 13.40
C PRO A 297 7.72 -12.36 12.88
N GLY A 298 6.89 -12.86 11.96
CA GLY A 298 5.86 -12.08 11.26
C GLY A 298 6.36 -11.25 10.08
N ASP A 299 7.67 -11.10 9.85
CA ASP A 299 8.16 -10.52 8.60
C ASP A 299 8.06 -11.53 7.44
N PHE A 300 8.23 -11.02 6.22
CA PHE A 300 8.33 -11.84 5.02
C PHE A 300 9.75 -11.81 4.45
N VAL A 301 10.16 -12.89 3.80
CA VAL A 301 11.34 -12.97 2.95
C VAL A 301 10.92 -13.28 1.53
N ALA A 302 11.41 -12.49 0.58
CA ALA A 302 11.16 -12.71 -0.85
C ALA A 302 12.38 -13.37 -1.49
N LEU A 303 12.14 -14.41 -2.29
CA LEU A 303 13.17 -15.08 -3.07
C LEU A 303 12.69 -15.36 -4.49
N LYS A 304 13.65 -15.43 -5.41
CA LYS A 304 13.47 -15.80 -6.82
C LYS A 304 14.20 -17.08 -7.10
N PHE A 305 13.54 -18.00 -7.79
CA PHE A 305 14.13 -19.30 -8.09
C PHE A 305 15.19 -19.21 -9.18
N THR A 306 15.07 -18.30 -10.15
CA THR A 306 16.14 -18.09 -11.14
C THR A 306 17.45 -17.61 -10.49
N GLY A 307 17.36 -16.99 -9.32
CA GLY A 307 18.51 -16.60 -8.51
C GLY A 307 19.37 -17.79 -8.08
N ALA A 308 18.82 -19.01 -8.07
CA ALA A 308 19.56 -20.24 -7.76
C ALA A 308 20.44 -20.74 -8.93
N GLY A 309 20.38 -20.07 -10.09
CA GLY A 309 21.29 -20.31 -11.22
C GLY A 309 20.66 -20.98 -12.44
N ARG A 310 21.52 -21.45 -13.34
CA ARG A 310 21.15 -22.02 -14.64
C ARG A 310 20.30 -23.28 -14.51
N GLN A 311 20.60 -24.13 -13.53
CA GLN A 311 19.85 -25.36 -13.34
C GLN A 311 18.39 -25.06 -12.96
N ALA A 312 18.18 -24.07 -12.08
CA ALA A 312 16.84 -23.60 -11.75
C ALA A 312 16.15 -22.99 -12.97
N LEU A 313 16.84 -22.12 -13.71
CA LEU A 313 16.29 -21.51 -14.93
C LEU A 313 15.87 -22.55 -15.97
N HIS A 314 16.72 -23.55 -16.24
CA HIS A 314 16.44 -24.63 -17.18
C HIS A 314 15.20 -25.43 -16.73
N ALA A 315 15.19 -25.90 -15.48
CA ALA A 315 14.10 -26.70 -14.93
C ALA A 315 12.77 -25.93 -14.97
N LEU A 316 12.77 -24.65 -14.58
CA LEU A 316 11.59 -23.79 -14.65
C LEU A 316 11.09 -23.59 -16.08
N SER A 317 11.99 -23.34 -17.04
CA SER A 317 11.62 -23.14 -18.45
C SER A 317 10.96 -24.35 -19.09
N GLN A 318 11.29 -25.55 -18.60
CA GLN A 318 10.74 -26.82 -19.07
C GLN A 318 9.63 -27.36 -18.14
N SER A 319 9.26 -26.61 -17.10
CA SER A 319 8.31 -27.06 -16.05
C SER A 319 8.68 -28.43 -15.45
N LEU A 320 9.98 -28.66 -15.26
CA LEU A 320 10.53 -29.84 -14.62
C LEU A 320 10.56 -29.65 -13.09
N PRO A 321 10.53 -30.74 -12.29
CA PRO A 321 10.79 -30.65 -10.87
C PRO A 321 12.21 -30.11 -10.59
N PRO A 322 12.44 -29.48 -9.42
CA PRO A 322 13.77 -29.04 -9.04
C PRO A 322 14.69 -30.26 -8.89
N SER A 323 15.99 -30.07 -9.15
CA SER A 323 17.00 -31.11 -8.87
C SER A 323 17.01 -31.47 -7.38
N GLN A 324 17.50 -32.66 -7.03
CA GLN A 324 17.52 -33.09 -5.62
C GLN A 324 18.25 -32.08 -4.71
N ALA A 325 19.36 -31.52 -5.19
CA ALA A 325 20.12 -30.52 -4.46
C ALA A 325 19.34 -29.20 -4.29
N LEU A 326 18.71 -28.71 -5.36
CA LEU A 326 17.89 -27.50 -5.32
C LEU A 326 16.65 -27.69 -4.44
N SER A 327 15.98 -28.85 -4.55
CA SER A 327 14.84 -29.20 -3.71
C SER A 327 15.22 -29.21 -2.23
N SER A 328 16.36 -29.83 -1.87
CA SER A 328 16.87 -29.87 -0.50
C SER A 328 17.25 -28.47 0.02
N ALA A 329 17.78 -27.61 -0.84
CA ALA A 329 18.08 -26.22 -0.52
C ALA A 329 16.81 -25.40 -0.24
N ILE A 330 15.80 -25.48 -1.12
CA ILE A 330 14.50 -24.81 -0.91
C ILE A 330 13.83 -25.35 0.37
N ASP A 331 13.90 -26.66 0.58
CA ASP A 331 13.35 -27.29 1.79
C ASP A 331 13.98 -26.73 3.06
N SER A 332 15.31 -26.61 3.09
CA SER A 332 16.05 -26.05 4.23
C SER A 332 15.66 -24.59 4.52
N ILE A 333 15.43 -23.79 3.47
CA ILE A 333 14.93 -22.41 3.60
C ILE A 333 13.52 -22.39 4.20
N CYS A 334 12.63 -23.26 3.71
CA CYS A 334 11.26 -23.38 4.22
C CYS A 334 11.22 -23.83 5.69
N GLN A 335 12.02 -24.82 6.09
CA GLN A 335 12.12 -25.28 7.48
C GLN A 335 12.62 -24.16 8.40
N LEU A 336 13.66 -23.44 7.99
CA LEU A 336 14.19 -22.32 8.76
C LEU A 336 13.15 -21.20 8.91
N ALA A 337 12.43 -20.87 7.85
CA ALA A 337 11.39 -19.84 7.88
C ALA A 337 10.24 -20.24 8.81
N ALA A 338 9.74 -21.48 8.69
CA ALA A 338 8.69 -22.02 9.55
C ALA A 338 9.09 -21.98 11.03
N SER A 339 10.28 -22.48 11.38
CA SER A 339 10.78 -22.50 12.77
C SER A 339 10.97 -21.11 13.39
N ARG A 340 11.22 -20.08 12.56
CA ARG A 340 11.38 -18.69 13.00
C ARG A 340 10.08 -17.86 12.94
N GLY A 341 8.97 -18.45 12.46
CA GLY A 341 7.73 -17.71 12.22
C GLY A 341 7.89 -16.62 11.16
N VAL A 342 8.78 -16.83 10.19
CA VAL A 342 9.00 -15.96 9.03
C VAL A 342 8.25 -16.55 7.84
N ARG A 343 7.64 -15.68 7.02
CA ARG A 343 6.87 -16.11 5.84
C ARG A 343 7.69 -15.94 4.57
N LEU A 344 7.52 -16.83 3.61
CA LEU A 344 8.25 -16.84 2.35
C LEU A 344 7.33 -16.41 1.20
N LEU A 345 7.81 -15.45 0.41
CA LEU A 345 7.18 -15.03 -0.84
C LEU A 345 8.04 -15.54 -1.99
N PHE A 346 7.54 -16.53 -2.71
CA PHE A 346 8.15 -16.95 -3.96
C PHE A 346 7.73 -15.95 -5.04
N ASP A 347 8.68 -15.11 -5.45
CA ASP A 347 8.43 -14.02 -6.37
C ASP A 347 8.10 -14.57 -7.76
N ALA A 348 7.10 -13.96 -8.40
CA ALA A 348 6.77 -14.24 -9.78
C ALA A 348 7.83 -13.65 -10.70
N GLU A 349 8.06 -14.33 -11.82
CA GLU A 349 9.06 -13.95 -12.81
C GLU A 349 8.39 -13.79 -14.19
N GLN A 350 9.13 -13.92 -15.28
CA GLN A 350 8.57 -13.88 -16.63
C GLN A 350 7.57 -15.04 -16.84
N GLN A 351 6.54 -14.81 -17.66
CA GLN A 351 5.48 -15.79 -17.90
C GLN A 351 6.01 -17.12 -18.50
N ALA A 352 7.18 -17.10 -19.16
CA ALA A 352 7.83 -18.32 -19.65
C ALA A 352 8.28 -19.29 -18.54
N LEU A 353 8.50 -18.78 -17.32
CA LEU A 353 8.97 -19.55 -16.15
C LEU A 353 7.85 -19.78 -15.13
N GLN A 354 6.83 -18.91 -15.15
CA GLN A 354 5.79 -18.86 -14.13
C GLN A 354 5.06 -20.20 -13.90
N PRO A 355 4.73 -21.03 -14.91
CA PRO A 355 4.12 -22.34 -14.67
C PRO A 355 4.97 -23.27 -13.80
N GLY A 356 6.29 -23.30 -13.99
CA GLY A 356 7.22 -24.07 -13.15
C GLY A 356 7.30 -23.51 -11.73
N ILE A 357 7.37 -22.18 -11.61
CA ILE A 357 7.37 -21.49 -10.30
C ILE A 357 6.09 -21.79 -9.53
N ASP A 358 4.94 -21.73 -10.20
CA ASP A 358 3.62 -22.02 -9.66
C ASP A 358 3.52 -23.46 -9.13
N GLN A 359 4.05 -24.43 -9.89
CA GLN A 359 4.09 -25.83 -9.48
C GLN A 359 4.95 -26.03 -8.24
N TRP A 360 6.18 -25.53 -8.24
CA TRP A 360 7.09 -25.64 -7.10
C TRP A 360 6.48 -24.95 -5.87
N SER A 361 5.89 -23.76 -6.06
CA SER A 361 5.22 -23.03 -4.97
C SER A 361 4.10 -23.85 -4.35
N LEU A 362 3.24 -24.49 -5.15
CA LEU A 362 2.18 -25.35 -4.63
C LEU A 362 2.72 -26.58 -3.89
N ASP A 363 3.78 -27.21 -4.39
CA ASP A 363 4.38 -28.38 -3.73
C ASP A 363 4.94 -28.02 -2.35
N PHE A 364 5.61 -26.88 -2.22
CA PHE A 364 6.09 -26.39 -0.93
C PHE A 364 4.97 -25.86 -0.04
N MET A 365 3.89 -25.28 -0.58
CA MET A 365 2.70 -24.94 0.21
C MET A 365 2.03 -26.18 0.79
N ARG A 366 1.87 -27.26 0.02
CA ARG A 366 1.32 -28.53 0.54
C ARG A 366 2.13 -29.08 1.70
N LYS A 367 3.46 -28.85 1.71
CA LYS A 367 4.36 -29.34 2.75
C LYS A 367 4.39 -28.45 4.00
N TYR A 368 4.32 -27.12 3.84
CA TYR A 368 4.59 -26.17 4.92
C TYR A 368 3.38 -25.32 5.37
N ASN A 369 2.33 -25.22 4.56
CA ASN A 369 1.12 -24.51 4.96
C ASN A 369 0.15 -25.46 5.66
N THR A 370 -0.60 -24.91 6.59
CA THR A 370 -1.69 -25.58 7.32
C THR A 370 -3.00 -24.89 6.97
N ALA A 371 -4.15 -25.43 7.37
CA ALA A 371 -5.44 -24.76 7.18
C ALA A 371 -5.52 -23.39 7.90
N GLU A 372 -4.77 -23.21 9.00
CA GLU A 372 -4.83 -22.02 9.84
C GLU A 372 -3.74 -20.98 9.53
N SER A 373 -2.63 -21.42 8.92
CA SER A 373 -1.45 -20.57 8.73
C SER A 373 -0.69 -20.89 7.45
N ALA A 374 -0.30 -19.84 6.73
CA ALA A 374 0.53 -19.92 5.54
C ALA A 374 1.98 -19.47 5.85
N VAL A 375 2.93 -20.36 5.58
CA VAL A 375 4.36 -20.06 5.60
C VAL A 375 4.82 -19.66 4.20
N VAL A 376 4.38 -20.38 3.17
CA VAL A 376 4.77 -20.18 1.78
C VAL A 376 3.64 -19.48 1.00
N TYR A 377 4.02 -18.46 0.23
CA TYR A 377 3.14 -17.66 -0.61
C TYR A 377 3.64 -17.65 -2.05
N GLY A 378 2.72 -17.83 -2.99
CA GLY A 378 2.94 -17.71 -4.42
C GLY A 378 2.55 -16.31 -4.87
N THR A 379 3.30 -15.77 -5.83
CA THR A 379 3.01 -14.44 -6.38
C THR A 379 2.17 -14.56 -7.66
N TYR A 380 1.03 -13.88 -7.70
CA TYR A 380 0.09 -13.91 -8.82
C TYR A 380 0.07 -12.54 -9.52
N GLN A 381 0.28 -12.54 -10.84
CA GLN A 381 0.38 -11.30 -11.65
C GLN A 381 -0.94 -10.99 -12.37
N ALA A 382 -1.73 -10.07 -11.82
CA ALA A 382 -3.07 -9.75 -12.34
C ALA A 382 -3.11 -9.08 -13.74
N TYR A 383 -1.97 -8.71 -14.31
CA TYR A 383 -1.90 -8.22 -15.69
C TYR A 383 -2.05 -9.33 -16.74
N LEU A 384 -1.88 -10.60 -16.36
CA LEU A 384 -2.07 -11.74 -17.25
C LEU A 384 -3.54 -12.13 -17.27
N LYS A 385 -4.05 -12.37 -18.48
CA LYS A 385 -5.43 -12.83 -18.70
C LYS A 385 -5.70 -14.20 -18.05
N SER A 386 -4.66 -15.01 -17.85
CA SER A 386 -4.73 -16.36 -17.27
C SER A 386 -4.77 -16.39 -15.74
N THR A 387 -4.32 -15.34 -15.05
CA THR A 387 -4.16 -15.32 -13.59
C THR A 387 -5.42 -15.71 -12.82
N PRO A 388 -6.64 -15.23 -13.17
CA PRO A 388 -7.84 -15.65 -12.45
C PRO A 388 -8.12 -17.16 -12.55
N ALA A 389 -7.89 -17.76 -13.72
CA ALA A 389 -8.07 -19.20 -13.92
C ALA A 389 -7.00 -20.01 -13.18
N THR A 390 -5.74 -19.57 -13.18
CA THR A 390 -4.65 -20.20 -12.41
C THR A 390 -4.93 -20.12 -10.91
N LEU A 391 -5.28 -18.96 -10.38
CA LEU A 391 -5.62 -18.79 -8.97
C LEU A 391 -6.82 -19.66 -8.57
N SER A 392 -7.85 -19.75 -9.42
CA SER A 392 -9.00 -20.62 -9.17
C SER A 392 -8.61 -22.11 -9.06
N ARG A 393 -7.70 -22.58 -9.91
CA ARG A 393 -7.14 -23.95 -9.82
C ARG A 393 -6.31 -24.16 -8.56
N HIS A 394 -5.52 -23.17 -8.16
CA HIS A 394 -4.66 -23.28 -6.97
C HIS A 394 -5.49 -23.25 -5.68
N LEU A 395 -6.56 -22.44 -5.64
CA LEU A 395 -7.57 -22.48 -4.58
C LEU A 395 -8.22 -23.87 -4.51
N ALA A 396 -8.59 -24.47 -5.65
CA ALA A 396 -9.09 -25.84 -5.69
C ALA A 396 -8.09 -26.85 -5.10
N ALA A 397 -6.81 -26.73 -5.47
CA ALA A 397 -5.75 -27.60 -4.97
C ALA A 397 -5.52 -27.43 -3.45
N ALA A 398 -5.65 -26.20 -2.93
CA ALA A 398 -5.57 -25.89 -1.51
C ALA A 398 -6.73 -26.50 -0.71
N ARG A 399 -7.96 -26.40 -1.26
CA ARG A 399 -9.13 -27.08 -0.72
C ARG A 399 -8.92 -28.59 -0.65
N ASP A 400 -8.56 -29.20 -1.79
CA ASP A 400 -8.43 -30.65 -1.91
C ASP A 400 -7.25 -31.20 -1.08
N GLY A 401 -6.22 -30.38 -0.85
CA GLY A 401 -5.06 -30.72 -0.02
C GLY A 401 -5.18 -30.33 1.46
N GLY A 402 -6.24 -29.63 1.88
CA GLY A 402 -6.47 -29.24 3.27
C GLY A 402 -5.46 -28.21 3.84
N PHE A 403 -4.95 -27.29 3.01
CA PHE A 403 -4.00 -26.25 3.44
C PHE A 403 -4.45 -24.86 2.99
N ALA A 404 -4.01 -23.80 3.68
CA ALA A 404 -4.28 -22.43 3.29
C ALA A 404 -3.41 -22.00 2.10
N LEU A 405 -4.03 -21.42 1.07
CA LEU A 405 -3.29 -20.88 -0.07
C LEU A 405 -2.64 -19.54 0.29
N GLY A 406 -1.30 -19.47 0.26
CA GLY A 406 -0.58 -18.20 0.39
C GLY A 406 -0.58 -17.43 -0.93
N VAL A 407 -1.26 -16.28 -0.97
CA VAL A 407 -1.43 -15.46 -2.19
C VAL A 407 -0.78 -14.10 -2.00
N LYS A 408 0.25 -13.79 -2.80
CA LYS A 408 0.72 -12.41 -2.99
C LYS A 408 0.22 -11.90 -4.33
N LEU A 409 -0.75 -11.00 -4.31
CA LEU A 409 -1.33 -10.46 -5.53
C LEU A 409 -0.64 -9.15 -5.93
N VAL A 410 -0.04 -9.15 -7.12
CA VAL A 410 0.58 -7.97 -7.77
C VAL A 410 -0.12 -7.70 -9.10
N ARG A 411 0.09 -6.50 -9.68
CA ARG A 411 -0.27 -6.30 -11.10
C ARG A 411 0.68 -7.07 -12.02
N GLY A 412 1.98 -6.87 -11.86
CA GLY A 412 3.02 -7.47 -12.68
C GLY A 412 4.15 -6.47 -12.95
N ALA A 413 5.35 -6.99 -13.22
CA ALA A 413 6.56 -6.18 -13.47
C ALA A 413 7.19 -6.41 -14.85
N TYR A 414 6.75 -7.44 -15.60
CA TYR A 414 7.43 -7.91 -16.81
C TYR A 414 6.70 -7.50 -18.11
N LEU A 415 5.98 -6.36 -18.09
CA LEU A 415 5.18 -5.86 -19.22
C LEU A 415 6.00 -5.64 -20.50
N GLY A 416 7.29 -5.30 -20.36
CA GLY A 416 8.20 -5.09 -21.48
C GLY A 416 8.82 -6.37 -22.05
N SER A 417 8.77 -7.50 -21.33
CA SER A 417 9.40 -8.77 -21.75
C SER A 417 8.40 -9.87 -22.04
N ASP A 418 7.24 -9.89 -21.39
CA ASP A 418 6.23 -10.93 -21.59
C ASP A 418 5.45 -10.71 -22.92
N PRO A 419 5.04 -11.79 -23.60
CA PRO A 419 4.28 -11.68 -24.85
C PRO A 419 2.99 -10.87 -24.67
N ARG A 420 2.85 -9.81 -25.48
CA ARG A 420 1.74 -8.83 -25.35
C ARG A 420 0.35 -9.46 -25.34
N HIS A 421 0.12 -10.52 -26.12
CA HIS A 421 -1.19 -11.17 -26.25
C HIS A 421 -1.69 -11.83 -24.96
N LEU A 422 -0.78 -12.20 -24.05
CA LEU A 422 -1.09 -12.79 -22.74
C LEU A 422 -1.57 -11.75 -21.73
N ILE A 423 -1.26 -10.48 -21.96
CA ILE A 423 -1.50 -9.38 -21.05
C ILE A 423 -2.82 -8.70 -21.40
N HIS A 424 -3.56 -8.23 -20.39
CA HIS A 424 -4.76 -7.41 -20.59
C HIS A 424 -4.55 -6.25 -21.57
N ASP A 425 -5.59 -5.89 -22.33
CA ASP A 425 -5.46 -4.93 -23.43
C ASP A 425 -5.25 -3.50 -22.91
N THR A 426 -5.83 -3.19 -21.75
CA THR A 426 -5.66 -1.89 -21.08
C THR A 426 -5.24 -2.03 -19.63
N LYS A 427 -4.66 -0.95 -19.09
CA LYS A 427 -4.39 -0.83 -17.65
C LYS A 427 -5.67 -0.95 -16.83
N ALA A 428 -6.78 -0.40 -17.32
CA ALA A 428 -8.07 -0.46 -16.61
C ALA A 428 -8.56 -1.91 -16.46
N ASP A 429 -8.35 -2.75 -17.47
CA ASP A 429 -8.68 -4.17 -17.40
C ASP A 429 -7.79 -4.90 -16.38
N THR A 430 -6.49 -4.57 -16.32
CA THR A 430 -5.59 -5.09 -15.28
C THR A 430 -6.04 -4.64 -13.88
N ASP A 431 -6.46 -3.38 -13.73
CA ASP A 431 -6.99 -2.87 -12.46
C ASP A 431 -8.27 -3.60 -12.06
N ALA A 432 -9.17 -3.84 -13.01
CA ALA A 432 -10.43 -4.55 -12.79
C ALA A 432 -10.19 -6.03 -12.41
N ALA A 433 -9.26 -6.71 -13.08
CA ALA A 433 -8.85 -8.06 -12.73
C ALA A 433 -8.23 -8.10 -11.32
N TYR A 434 -7.31 -7.19 -11.02
CA TYR A 434 -6.67 -7.08 -9.70
C TYR A 434 -7.70 -6.85 -8.58
N ASP A 435 -8.50 -5.78 -8.70
CA ASP A 435 -9.48 -5.40 -7.69
C ASP A 435 -10.56 -6.48 -7.53
N GLY A 436 -10.96 -7.13 -8.62
CA GLY A 436 -11.94 -8.23 -8.62
C GLY A 436 -11.42 -9.49 -7.92
N ILE A 437 -10.15 -9.86 -8.12
CA ILE A 437 -9.52 -10.98 -7.38
C ILE A 437 -9.48 -10.66 -5.88
N VAL A 438 -9.05 -9.45 -5.51
CA VAL A 438 -9.00 -9.03 -4.09
C VAL A 438 -10.38 -9.11 -3.45
N GLN A 439 -11.41 -8.62 -4.16
CA GLN A 439 -12.79 -8.70 -3.69
C GLN A 439 -13.22 -10.15 -3.47
N ALA A 440 -13.03 -11.02 -4.46
CA ALA A 440 -13.42 -12.41 -4.40
C ALA A 440 -12.77 -13.18 -3.24
N LEU A 441 -11.47 -12.92 -2.98
CA LEU A 441 -10.76 -13.49 -1.84
C LEU A 441 -11.31 -12.97 -0.51
N ILE A 442 -11.39 -11.64 -0.32
CA ILE A 442 -11.86 -11.04 0.94
C ILE A 442 -13.29 -11.49 1.29
N GLU A 443 -14.17 -11.53 0.28
CA GLU A 443 -15.57 -11.97 0.43
C GLU A 443 -15.70 -13.50 0.55
N LYS A 444 -14.62 -14.27 0.32
CA LYS A 444 -14.62 -15.74 0.25
C LYS A 444 -15.68 -16.27 -0.73
N GLN A 445 -15.76 -15.64 -1.91
CA GLN A 445 -16.77 -15.96 -2.92
C GLN A 445 -16.15 -16.15 -4.30
N TRP A 446 -16.70 -17.10 -5.06
CA TRP A 446 -16.37 -17.32 -6.47
C TRP A 446 -17.06 -16.25 -7.35
N VAL A 447 -16.65 -15.00 -7.20
CA VAL A 447 -17.22 -13.82 -7.89
C VAL A 447 -16.18 -13.07 -8.71
N GLY A 448 -16.67 -12.17 -9.57
CA GLY A 448 -15.82 -11.33 -10.41
C GLY A 448 -15.01 -12.19 -11.40
N PRO A 449 -13.68 -12.08 -11.42
CA PRO A 449 -12.84 -12.81 -12.36
C PRO A 449 -12.54 -14.26 -11.95
N LEU A 450 -12.81 -14.65 -10.70
CA LEU A 450 -12.57 -16.03 -10.23
C LEU A 450 -13.72 -16.95 -10.66
N ILE A 451 -13.36 -18.11 -11.18
CA ILE A 451 -14.32 -19.09 -11.71
C ILE A 451 -14.33 -20.29 -10.78
N ARG A 452 -15.53 -20.71 -10.35
CA ARG A 452 -15.68 -21.91 -9.53
C ARG A 452 -15.13 -23.14 -10.28
N PRO A 453 -14.12 -23.84 -9.73
CA PRO A 453 -13.59 -25.04 -10.33
C PRO A 453 -14.60 -26.21 -10.17
N PRO A 454 -14.62 -27.18 -11.11
CA PRO A 454 -15.45 -28.38 -10.98
C PRO A 454 -15.07 -29.15 -9.71
N THR A 455 -16.09 -29.61 -8.96
CA THR A 455 -15.89 -30.36 -7.70
C THR A 455 -15.40 -31.78 -8.02
N SER A 456 -14.32 -32.22 -7.37
CA SER A 456 -13.66 -33.52 -7.56
C SER A 456 -14.37 -34.70 -6.86
N ALA A 457 -15.40 -34.45 -6.04
CA ALA A 457 -16.18 -35.50 -5.35
C ALA A 457 -17.70 -35.36 -5.61
N PRO A 458 -18.40 -36.43 -6.01
CA PRO A 458 -19.86 -36.47 -5.97
C PRO A 458 -20.30 -36.60 -4.50
N VAL A 459 -20.78 -35.50 -3.92
CA VAL A 459 -21.39 -35.52 -2.58
C VAL A 459 -22.78 -36.15 -2.70
N GLN A 460 -22.86 -37.47 -2.53
CA GLN A 460 -24.14 -38.17 -2.34
C GLN A 460 -24.74 -37.75 -0.99
N GLY A 461 -25.98 -37.20 -1.00
CA GLY A 461 -26.81 -37.08 0.21
C GLY A 461 -27.02 -35.69 0.81
N ARG A 462 -26.57 -34.58 0.19
CA ARG A 462 -26.95 -33.22 0.65
C ARG A 462 -27.93 -32.55 -0.31
N ASN A 463 -28.90 -31.84 0.27
CA ASN A 463 -29.99 -31.15 -0.44
C ASN A 463 -29.44 -30.20 -1.52
N GLN A 464 -30.16 -30.04 -2.63
CA GLN A 464 -29.76 -29.16 -3.75
C GLN A 464 -29.53 -27.69 -3.34
N ASN A 465 -30.11 -27.25 -2.23
CA ASN A 465 -29.88 -25.92 -1.65
C ASN A 465 -28.54 -25.78 -0.88
N GLU A 466 -27.88 -26.88 -0.53
CA GLU A 466 -26.53 -26.93 0.07
C GLU A 466 -25.43 -27.21 -0.97
N GLN A 467 -25.79 -27.64 -2.19
CA GLN A 467 -24.84 -27.89 -3.30
C GLN A 467 -24.24 -26.61 -3.91
N THR A 468 -24.76 -25.43 -3.53
CA THR A 468 -24.31 -24.12 -3.98
C THR A 468 -22.99 -23.67 -3.34
N ALA A 469 -22.57 -24.22 -2.20
CA ALA A 469 -21.30 -23.90 -1.56
C ALA A 469 -20.24 -24.98 -1.87
N ALA A 470 -19.52 -24.85 -2.99
CA ALA A 470 -18.15 -25.36 -2.97
C ALA A 470 -17.42 -24.48 -1.97
N GLU A 471 -17.08 -25.04 -0.81
CA GLU A 471 -16.40 -24.34 0.28
C GLU A 471 -15.20 -23.57 -0.28
N PHE A 472 -15.20 -22.26 -0.06
CA PHE A 472 -14.09 -21.41 -0.46
C PHE A 472 -12.92 -21.74 0.47
N PRO A 473 -11.75 -22.15 -0.05
CA PRO A 473 -10.65 -22.60 0.79
C PRO A 473 -10.10 -21.48 1.65
N GLU A 474 -9.44 -21.86 2.75
CA GLU A 474 -8.65 -20.91 3.51
C GLU A 474 -7.47 -20.37 2.69
N PHE A 475 -7.14 -19.12 2.93
CA PHE A 475 -6.08 -18.41 2.24
C PHE A 475 -5.44 -17.38 3.17
N ALA A 476 -4.23 -16.94 2.81
CA ALA A 476 -3.62 -15.75 3.37
C ALA A 476 -3.23 -14.82 2.22
N LEU A 477 -3.50 -13.52 2.33
CA LEU A 477 -3.42 -12.58 1.22
C LEU A 477 -2.45 -11.43 1.51
N VAL A 478 -1.52 -11.21 0.59
CA VAL A 478 -0.72 -10.00 0.50
C VAL A 478 -1.22 -9.15 -0.67
N VAL A 479 -1.91 -8.05 -0.37
CA VAL A 479 -2.36 -7.02 -1.31
C VAL A 479 -1.19 -6.10 -1.63
N ALA A 480 -0.39 -6.45 -2.65
CA ALA A 480 0.79 -5.70 -3.04
C ALA A 480 0.47 -4.66 -4.14
N THR A 481 0.28 -3.40 -3.72
CA THR A 481 -0.08 -2.30 -4.63
C THR A 481 0.27 -0.92 -4.09
N HIS A 482 0.74 -0.04 -4.98
CA HIS A 482 0.89 1.40 -4.74
C HIS A 482 -0.33 2.21 -5.18
N ASN A 483 -1.35 1.57 -5.77
CA ASN A 483 -2.55 2.27 -6.21
C ASN A 483 -3.46 2.54 -5.02
N ARG A 484 -3.57 3.82 -4.63
CA ARG A 484 -4.44 4.28 -3.54
C ARG A 484 -5.89 3.82 -3.70
N GLU A 485 -6.44 3.85 -4.92
CA GLU A 485 -7.83 3.44 -5.17
C GLU A 485 -8.04 1.96 -4.80
N SER A 486 -7.13 1.08 -5.22
CA SER A 486 -7.16 -0.35 -4.88
C SER A 486 -7.03 -0.59 -3.38
N VAL A 487 -6.12 0.14 -2.70
CA VAL A 487 -5.95 0.04 -1.24
C VAL A 487 -7.23 0.44 -0.52
N VAL A 488 -7.83 1.59 -0.88
CA VAL A 488 -9.07 2.07 -0.27
C VAL A 488 -10.21 1.06 -0.46
N LYS A 489 -10.40 0.54 -1.68
CA LYS A 489 -11.41 -0.49 -1.95
C LYS A 489 -11.21 -1.75 -1.09
N ALA A 490 -10.00 -2.28 -1.03
CA ALA A 490 -9.68 -3.46 -0.25
C ALA A 490 -9.95 -3.25 1.25
N ARG A 491 -9.61 -2.06 1.78
CA ARG A 491 -9.91 -1.70 3.18
C ARG A 491 -11.41 -1.57 3.45
N GLU A 492 -12.15 -0.95 2.54
CA GLU A 492 -13.61 -0.85 2.67
C GLU A 492 -14.25 -2.24 2.68
N LEU A 493 -13.76 -3.17 1.86
CA LEU A 493 -14.21 -4.57 1.86
C LEU A 493 -13.88 -5.27 3.19
N LEU A 494 -12.66 -5.14 3.69
CA LEU A 494 -12.26 -5.68 5.01
C LEU A 494 -13.10 -5.10 6.15
N SER A 495 -13.51 -3.84 6.08
CA SER A 495 -14.36 -3.24 7.13
C SER A 495 -15.80 -3.75 7.13
N LYS A 496 -16.27 -4.27 5.99
CA LYS A 496 -17.63 -4.79 5.80
C LYS A 496 -17.72 -6.29 6.01
N THR A 497 -16.62 -7.00 5.80
CA THR A 497 -16.53 -8.46 5.89
C THR A 497 -15.87 -8.83 7.21
N ASN A 498 -16.41 -9.81 7.92
CA ASN A 498 -15.74 -10.36 9.10
C ASN A 498 -14.78 -11.48 8.66
N THR A 499 -13.86 -11.16 7.75
CA THR A 499 -12.91 -12.16 7.24
C THR A 499 -11.89 -12.46 8.33
N THR A 500 -11.73 -13.74 8.66
CA THR A 500 -10.73 -14.23 9.64
C THR A 500 -9.36 -14.48 9.02
N SER A 501 -9.25 -14.37 7.70
CA SER A 501 -8.03 -14.63 6.95
C SER A 501 -7.01 -13.51 7.09
N ASP A 502 -5.72 -13.86 7.19
CA ASP A 502 -4.61 -12.90 7.34
C ASP A 502 -4.44 -12.07 6.05
N VAL A 503 -4.76 -10.77 6.11
CA VAL A 503 -4.60 -9.83 5.00
C VAL A 503 -3.53 -8.77 5.33
N ALA A 504 -2.45 -8.78 4.55
CA ALA A 504 -1.36 -7.81 4.61
C ALA A 504 -1.37 -6.88 3.39
N PHE A 505 -1.07 -5.60 3.60
CA PHE A 505 -0.83 -4.64 2.53
C PHE A 505 0.67 -4.47 2.32
N ALA A 506 1.14 -4.47 1.08
CA ALA A 506 2.56 -4.34 0.79
C ALA A 506 2.86 -3.27 -0.25
N GLN A 507 3.92 -2.50 0.00
CA GLN A 507 4.45 -1.50 -0.92
C GLN A 507 5.98 -1.58 -1.00
N LEU A 508 6.55 -1.34 -2.18
CA LEU A 508 8.00 -1.11 -2.31
C LEU A 508 8.44 0.09 -1.46
N GLN A 509 9.59 -0.04 -0.80
CA GLN A 509 10.22 1.06 -0.09
C GLN A 509 10.58 2.19 -1.05
N GLY A 510 10.41 3.44 -0.60
CA GLY A 510 10.71 4.63 -1.39
C GLY A 510 9.67 4.94 -2.48
N MET A 511 8.55 4.21 -2.52
CA MET A 511 7.44 4.44 -3.45
C MET A 511 6.11 4.52 -2.70
N ALA A 512 5.27 5.47 -3.11
CA ALA A 512 3.92 5.71 -2.60
C ALA A 512 3.83 5.69 -1.05
N ASP A 513 4.75 6.43 -0.41
CA ASP A 513 4.80 6.53 1.05
C ASP A 513 3.53 7.16 1.61
N GLU A 514 2.84 8.01 0.85
CA GLU A 514 1.56 8.60 1.22
C GLU A 514 0.47 7.54 1.40
N VAL A 515 0.46 6.48 0.59
CA VAL A 515 -0.49 5.36 0.69
C VAL A 515 -0.11 4.47 1.88
N SER A 516 1.19 4.23 2.03
CA SER A 516 1.74 3.39 3.09
C SER A 516 1.48 4.01 4.47
N CYS A 517 1.72 5.32 4.61
CA CYS A 517 1.50 6.03 5.87
C CYS A 517 0.02 6.26 6.17
N GLU A 518 -0.87 6.31 5.15
CA GLU A 518 -2.33 6.34 5.35
C GLU A 518 -2.83 5.04 5.99
N LEU A 519 -2.27 3.88 5.60
CA LEU A 519 -2.53 2.60 6.25
C LEU A 519 -2.04 2.60 7.70
N VAL A 520 -0.82 3.06 7.94
CA VAL A 520 -0.23 3.13 9.29
C VAL A 520 -1.02 4.08 10.19
N SER A 521 -1.34 5.29 9.72
CA SER A 521 -2.06 6.30 10.50
C SER A 521 -3.48 5.86 10.86
N ALA A 522 -4.12 5.06 10.00
CA ALA A 522 -5.43 4.51 10.29
C ALA A 522 -5.41 3.40 11.35
N ASN A 523 -4.23 2.84 11.67
CA ASN A 523 -4.06 1.84 12.70
C ASN A 523 -3.70 2.45 14.08
N THR A 524 -3.31 3.73 14.12
CA THR A 524 -3.08 4.44 15.38
C THR A 524 -4.40 4.53 16.14
N PRO A 525 -4.48 4.06 17.40
CA PRO A 525 -5.71 4.16 18.18
C PRO A 525 -6.09 5.63 18.29
N ALA A 526 -7.18 6.02 17.63
CA ALA A 526 -7.83 7.27 17.95
C ALA A 526 -8.23 7.16 19.43
N THR A 527 -7.75 8.08 20.25
CA THR A 527 -8.21 8.35 21.62
C THR A 527 -9.65 8.85 21.61
N ILE A 528 -10.56 8.06 21.04
CA ILE A 528 -12.00 8.21 21.13
C ILE A 528 -12.49 6.99 21.90
N ALA A 529 -12.82 7.23 23.17
CA ALA A 529 -13.40 6.25 24.06
C ALA A 529 -14.63 5.58 23.43
N GLY A 530 -14.67 4.24 23.44
CA GLY A 530 -15.93 3.49 23.34
C GLY A 530 -16.07 2.43 22.24
N SER A 531 -15.09 2.20 21.36
CA SER A 531 -15.18 1.13 20.36
C SER A 531 -14.40 -0.11 20.79
N SER A 532 -15.05 -0.99 21.55
CA SER A 532 -14.57 -2.34 21.89
C SER A 532 -14.93 -3.31 20.75
N ALA A 533 -14.21 -3.24 19.63
CA ALA A 533 -14.20 -4.30 18.65
C ALA A 533 -12.74 -4.61 18.30
N THR A 534 -12.28 -5.78 18.72
CA THR A 534 -11.01 -6.40 18.33
C THR A 534 -11.06 -6.79 16.85
N MET A 535 -11.19 -5.82 15.95
CA MET A 535 -10.88 -6.05 14.54
C MET A 535 -9.37 -6.09 14.38
N GLU A 536 -8.86 -7.17 13.82
CA GLU A 536 -7.45 -7.31 13.48
C GLU A 536 -7.08 -6.22 12.47
N LYS A 537 -6.16 -5.34 12.86
CA LYS A 537 -5.85 -4.12 12.09
C LYS A 537 -5.10 -4.47 10.80
N PRO A 538 -5.44 -3.87 9.64
CA PRO A 538 -4.76 -4.15 8.37
C PRO A 538 -3.28 -3.78 8.44
N ARG A 539 -2.39 -4.77 8.34
CA ARG A 539 -0.95 -4.59 8.54
C ARG A 539 -0.28 -4.13 7.25
N ALA A 540 0.43 -3.00 7.27
CA ALA A 540 1.20 -2.50 6.14
C ALA A 540 2.68 -2.95 6.23
N TYR A 541 3.24 -3.39 5.11
CA TYR A 541 4.61 -3.89 4.99
C TYR A 541 5.36 -3.13 3.90
N LYS A 542 6.67 -2.92 4.12
CA LYS A 542 7.58 -2.36 3.12
C LYS A 542 8.49 -3.43 2.54
N TYR A 543 8.52 -3.52 1.21
CA TYR A 543 9.46 -4.38 0.48
C TYR A 543 10.80 -3.66 0.31
N LEU A 544 11.85 -4.30 0.81
CA LEU A 544 13.22 -3.79 0.87
C LEU A 544 14.16 -4.85 0.32
N VAL A 545 15.30 -4.42 -0.19
CA VAL A 545 16.41 -5.32 -0.52
C VAL A 545 17.65 -5.01 0.31
N TRP A 546 18.46 -6.03 0.57
CA TRP A 546 19.73 -5.89 1.28
C TRP A 546 20.84 -6.62 0.51
N GLY A 547 22.09 -6.19 0.73
CA GLY A 547 23.27 -6.65 -0.01
C GLY A 547 24.27 -5.52 -0.25
N SER A 548 25.37 -5.80 -0.95
CA SER A 548 26.38 -4.78 -1.24
C SER A 548 25.78 -3.59 -2.00
N THR A 549 26.49 -2.45 -2.01
CA THR A 549 26.02 -1.28 -2.76
C THR A 549 25.92 -1.63 -4.25
N GLY A 550 26.92 -2.32 -4.80
CA GLY A 550 26.91 -2.80 -6.18
C GLY A 550 25.78 -3.79 -6.48
N GLU A 551 25.52 -4.77 -5.61
CA GLU A 551 24.45 -5.76 -5.76
C GLU A 551 23.08 -5.08 -5.77
N CYS A 552 22.81 -4.22 -4.79
CA CYS A 552 21.57 -3.46 -4.72
C CYS A 552 21.39 -2.52 -5.91
N MET A 553 22.46 -1.88 -6.42
CA MET A 553 22.37 -1.04 -7.60
C MET A 553 21.97 -1.83 -8.84
N LYS A 554 22.57 -3.00 -9.06
CA LYS A 554 22.18 -3.90 -10.17
C LYS A 554 20.72 -4.32 -10.06
N TYR A 555 20.29 -4.70 -8.84
CA TYR A 555 18.90 -5.04 -8.57
C TYR A 555 17.95 -3.88 -8.88
N LEU A 556 18.22 -2.68 -8.35
CA LEU A 556 17.38 -1.51 -8.52
C LEU A 556 17.34 -1.03 -9.98
N LEU A 557 18.44 -1.13 -10.71
CA LEU A 557 18.49 -0.82 -12.13
C LEU A 557 17.57 -1.73 -12.94
N ARG A 558 17.61 -3.05 -12.70
CA ARG A 558 16.68 -4.01 -13.33
C ARG A 558 15.22 -3.65 -13.02
N ARG A 559 14.91 -3.37 -11.74
CA ARG A 559 13.56 -2.97 -11.33
C ARG A 559 13.12 -1.64 -11.94
N ALA A 560 14.03 -0.69 -12.11
CA ALA A 560 13.74 0.61 -12.72
C ALA A 560 13.46 0.49 -14.23
N HIS A 561 14.15 -0.41 -14.94
CA HIS A 561 13.86 -0.71 -16.34
C HIS A 561 12.51 -1.43 -16.50
N GLU A 562 12.27 -2.48 -15.71
CA GLU A 562 11.02 -3.24 -15.72
C GLU A 562 9.81 -2.38 -15.36
N ASN A 563 9.97 -1.45 -14.42
CA ASN A 563 8.89 -0.61 -13.91
C ASN A 563 8.99 0.84 -14.39
N ARG A 564 9.58 1.11 -15.56
CA ARG A 564 9.82 2.48 -16.07
C ARG A 564 8.55 3.34 -16.05
N ASP A 565 7.42 2.78 -16.45
CA ASP A 565 6.11 3.46 -16.44
C ASP A 565 5.58 3.72 -15.02
N ALA A 566 5.93 2.88 -14.04
CA ALA A 566 5.60 3.13 -12.64
C ALA A 566 6.51 4.22 -12.04
N VAL A 567 7.79 4.23 -12.42
CA VAL A 567 8.77 5.25 -12.01
C VAL A 567 8.36 6.64 -12.48
N GLN A 568 7.83 6.75 -13.70
CA GLN A 568 7.31 8.03 -14.24
C GLN A 568 6.03 8.50 -13.53
N ARG A 569 5.28 7.58 -12.91
CA ARG A 569 4.03 7.88 -12.18
C ARG A 569 4.24 8.34 -10.74
N THR A 570 5.47 8.53 -10.28
CA THR A 570 5.78 9.07 -8.93
C THR A 570 5.50 10.57 -8.77
N ARG A 571 5.00 11.26 -9.81
CA ARG A 571 4.68 12.70 -9.76
C ARG A 571 3.71 13.05 -8.62
N SER A 572 2.69 12.22 -8.37
CA SER A 572 1.76 12.42 -7.26
C SER A 572 2.46 12.32 -5.90
N GLY A 573 3.36 11.34 -5.74
CA GLY A 573 4.18 11.18 -4.54
C GLY A 573 5.10 12.38 -4.32
N ARG A 574 5.76 12.87 -5.38
CA ARG A 574 6.59 14.09 -5.33
C ARG A 574 5.78 15.30 -4.86
N ASP A 575 4.60 15.50 -5.44
CA ASP A 575 3.75 16.65 -5.12
C ASP A 575 3.20 16.55 -3.68
N ALA A 576 2.93 15.34 -3.19
CA ALA A 576 2.60 15.08 -1.78
C ALA A 576 3.77 15.41 -0.84
N MET A 577 5.00 14.96 -1.17
CA MET A 577 6.20 15.28 -0.38
C MET A 577 6.47 16.79 -0.36
N ARG A 578 6.32 17.48 -1.50
CA ARG A 578 6.44 18.94 -1.57
C ARG A 578 5.45 19.64 -0.65
N THR A 579 4.20 19.18 -0.66
CA THR A 579 3.13 19.74 0.17
C THR A 579 3.46 19.59 1.65
N GLU A 580 3.97 18.41 2.05
CA GLU A 580 4.41 18.14 3.42
C GLU A 580 5.64 18.97 3.82
N LEU A 581 6.62 19.18 2.92
CA LEU A 581 7.76 20.07 3.18
C LEU A 581 7.33 21.52 3.41
N LEU A 582 6.45 22.04 2.53
CA LEU A 582 5.89 23.37 2.68
C LEU A 582 5.10 23.52 3.98
N ARG A 583 4.40 22.45 4.40
CA ARG A 583 3.68 22.40 5.68
C ARG A 583 4.63 22.51 6.86
N ARG A 584 5.70 21.71 6.89
CA ARG A 584 6.72 21.76 7.97
C ARG A 584 7.41 23.12 8.03
N PHE A 585 7.78 23.68 6.88
CA PHE A 585 8.38 25.01 6.80
C PHE A 585 7.47 26.10 7.36
N LYS A 586 6.18 26.11 6.96
CA LYS A 586 5.19 27.07 7.49
C LYS A 586 4.97 26.90 9.00
N SER A 587 5.05 25.68 9.53
CA SER A 587 4.93 25.42 10.97
C SER A 587 6.10 25.99 11.76
N VAL A 588 7.32 25.89 11.26
CA VAL A 588 8.52 26.45 11.91
C VAL A 588 8.44 27.97 11.92
N LEU A 589 8.10 28.59 10.79
CA LEU A 589 7.97 30.05 10.69
C LEU A 589 6.93 30.61 11.67
N LYS A 590 5.81 29.90 11.88
CA LYS A 590 4.77 30.29 12.84
C LYS A 590 5.14 30.07 14.31
N ALA A 591 6.13 29.21 14.60
CA ALA A 591 6.62 29.00 15.96
C ALA A 591 7.72 29.99 16.35
N SER A 592 8.33 30.67 15.37
CA SER A 592 9.37 31.68 15.55
C SER A 592 8.85 33.13 15.51
N THR A 593 7.55 33.31 15.26
CA THR A 593 6.81 34.59 15.35
C THR A 593 5.81 34.50 16.48
#